data_AF-A0A0L6Z706-F1
#
_entry.id   AF-A0A0L6Z706-F1
#
_cell.length_a   1.000
_cell.length_b   1.000
_cell.length_c   1.000
_cell.angle_alpha   90.00
_cell.angle_beta   90.00
_cell.angle_gamma   90.00
#
_symmetry.space_group_name_H-M   'P 1'
#
loop_
_entity.id
_entity.type
_entity.pdbx_description
1 polymer ?
#
loop_
_entity_poly.entity_id
_entity_poly.type
_entity_poly.pdbx_seq_one_letter_code
_entity_poly.pdbx_strand_id
1 'polypeptide(L)'
;MSRKSTVQYQLNDLRGQTEPSEEDMRNILRAADEIIFVAGRTMLAKILKGSKDKKLLEKELDHCPSYSYYSQLSIEEITKIIDWMIVHNYLDINYNGRLPMIIFSEKGWETYKPFYVDELYNNILNVNEAICNDLIEQLKLTNREVVKLLLLKIGGSKNIGFIRFLNKWGLVEVKKVRYMINGAISKLKSV
;
A
#
# COMPACT_ATOMS: atom_id res chain seq x y z
N MET A 1 15.96 -1.17 35.74
CA MET A 1 16.04 -1.73 34.37
C MET A 1 16.52 -0.64 33.43
N SER A 2 17.72 -0.76 32.84
CA SER A 2 18.24 0.23 31.88
C SER A 2 17.37 0.20 30.61
N ARG A 3 16.78 1.34 30.22
CA ARG A 3 16.12 1.50 28.92
C ARG A 3 17.19 1.32 27.84
N LYS A 4 17.32 0.12 27.24
CA LYS A 4 18.29 -0.05 26.14
C LYS A 4 17.96 0.96 25.03
N SER A 5 18.98 1.55 24.44
CA SER A 5 18.90 2.69 23.50
C SER A 5 18.08 2.37 22.24
N THR A 6 17.40 3.37 21.69
CA THR A 6 16.73 3.28 20.39
C THR A 6 17.74 3.03 19.27
N VAL A 7 17.32 2.36 18.21
CA VAL A 7 18.13 2.25 16.98
C VAL A 7 18.09 3.62 16.32
N GLN A 8 19.26 4.25 16.21
CA GLN A 8 19.41 5.55 15.58
C GLN A 8 19.30 5.40 14.06
N TYR A 9 18.75 6.43 13.42
CA TYR A 9 18.77 6.57 11.96
C TYR A 9 19.33 7.94 11.60
N GLN A 10 20.04 8.00 10.50
CA GLN A 10 20.55 9.24 9.92
C GLN A 10 20.07 9.32 8.47
N LEU A 11 19.30 10.36 8.14
CA LEU A 11 18.90 10.62 6.76
C LEU A 11 20.14 10.99 5.94
N ASN A 12 20.16 10.55 4.69
CA ASN A 12 21.22 10.88 3.76
C ASN A 12 21.23 12.39 3.46
N ASP A 13 22.40 12.88 3.07
CA ASP A 13 22.53 14.18 2.45
C ASP A 13 21.82 14.16 1.09
N LEU A 14 20.83 15.03 0.92
CA LEU A 14 19.99 15.12 -0.27
C LEU A 14 20.54 16.09 -1.31
N ARG A 15 21.76 16.62 -1.15
CA ARG A 15 22.40 17.46 -2.17
C ARG A 15 22.46 16.73 -3.51
N GLY A 16 21.89 17.35 -4.55
CA GLY A 16 21.82 16.78 -5.90
C GLY A 16 20.69 15.77 -6.11
N GLN A 17 19.93 15.41 -5.08
CA GLN A 17 18.73 14.58 -5.23
C GLN A 17 17.58 15.45 -5.73
N THR A 18 17.00 15.09 -6.87
CA THR A 18 15.80 15.74 -7.40
C THR A 18 14.53 15.08 -6.87
N GLU A 19 13.41 15.79 -7.00
CA GLU A 19 12.08 15.24 -6.79
C GLU A 19 11.89 13.98 -7.65
N PRO A 20 11.43 12.85 -7.05
CA PRO A 20 11.08 11.65 -7.80
C PRO A 20 9.89 11.94 -8.72
N SER A 21 9.80 11.24 -9.85
CA SER A 21 8.62 11.36 -10.71
C SER A 21 7.35 10.92 -9.98
N GLU A 22 6.17 11.25 -10.51
CA GLU A 22 4.93 10.74 -9.92
C GLU A 22 4.87 9.20 -9.92
N GLU A 23 5.42 8.55 -10.95
CA GLU A 23 5.50 7.09 -11.02
C GLU A 23 6.41 6.52 -9.94
N ASP A 24 7.55 7.17 -9.70
CA ASP A 24 8.46 6.84 -8.62
C ASP A 24 7.77 6.96 -7.26
N MET A 25 7.14 8.10 -6.99
CA MET A 25 6.41 8.34 -5.76
C MET A 25 5.33 7.27 -5.53
N ARG A 26 4.57 6.93 -6.58
CA ARG A 26 3.56 5.86 -6.52
C ARG A 26 4.15 4.52 -6.13
N ASN A 27 5.24 4.11 -6.78
CA ASN A 27 5.86 2.81 -6.50
C ASN A 27 6.51 2.76 -5.11
N ILE A 28 7.10 3.86 -4.65
CA ILE A 28 7.64 3.94 -3.28
C ILE A 28 6.53 3.83 -2.25
N LEU A 29 5.42 4.56 -2.42
CA LEU A 29 4.28 4.51 -1.50
C LEU A 29 3.59 3.13 -1.55
N ARG A 30 3.49 2.52 -2.73
CA ARG A 30 2.94 1.17 -2.89
C ARG A 30 3.80 0.10 -2.22
N ALA A 31 5.11 0.19 -2.32
CA ALA A 31 6.03 -0.68 -1.60
C ALA A 31 6.03 -0.41 -0.09
N ALA A 32 5.82 0.84 0.33
CA ALA A 32 5.74 1.21 1.73
C ALA A 32 4.52 0.58 2.40
N ASP A 33 3.36 0.52 1.73
CA ASP A 33 2.11 -0.06 2.25
C ASP A 33 2.30 -1.48 2.83
N GLU A 34 3.12 -2.31 2.17
CA GLU A 34 3.43 -3.68 2.60
C GLU A 34 4.15 -3.77 3.96
N ILE A 35 4.78 -2.67 4.40
CA ILE A 35 5.64 -2.65 5.59
C ILE A 35 5.32 -1.52 6.57
N ILE A 36 4.24 -0.77 6.35
CA ILE A 36 3.79 0.28 7.28
C ILE A 36 3.61 -0.32 8.68
N PHE A 37 4.20 0.33 9.68
CA PHE A 37 4.25 -0.15 11.07
C PHE A 37 4.94 -1.52 11.30
N VAL A 38 5.68 -2.05 10.32
CA VAL A 38 6.34 -3.37 10.42
C VAL A 38 7.86 -3.27 10.24
N ALA A 39 8.33 -2.45 9.31
CA ALA A 39 9.77 -2.34 9.01
C ALA A 39 10.20 -0.91 8.66
N GLY A 40 11.52 -0.68 8.72
CA GLY A 40 12.13 0.62 8.42
C GLY A 40 12.60 0.77 6.98
N ARG A 41 13.18 1.94 6.68
CA ARG A 41 13.68 2.32 5.35
C ARG A 41 14.59 1.32 4.64
N THR A 42 15.42 0.58 5.39
CA THR A 42 16.32 -0.42 4.80
C THR A 42 15.53 -1.58 4.18
N MET A 43 14.41 -1.98 4.79
CA MET A 43 13.53 -2.98 4.19
C MET A 43 12.83 -2.42 2.95
N LEU A 44 12.34 -1.18 3.01
CA LEU A 44 11.72 -0.51 1.86
C LEU A 44 12.68 -0.46 0.65
N ALA A 45 13.93 -0.04 0.88
CA ALA A 45 14.94 0.00 -0.16
C ALA A 45 15.21 -1.39 -0.76
N LYS A 46 15.20 -2.45 0.07
CA LYS A 46 15.39 -3.84 -0.40
C LYS A 46 14.23 -4.35 -1.25
N ILE A 47 12.98 -4.00 -0.90
CA ILE A 47 11.79 -4.33 -1.72
C ILE A 47 11.93 -3.67 -3.09
N LEU A 48 12.13 -2.35 -3.12
CA LEU A 48 12.27 -1.59 -4.37
C LEU A 48 13.46 -2.06 -5.21
N LYS A 49 14.56 -2.50 -4.58
CA LYS A 49 15.72 -3.06 -5.28
C LYS A 49 15.46 -4.44 -5.89
N GLY A 50 14.50 -5.20 -5.38
CA GLY A 50 14.33 -6.61 -5.75
C GLY A 50 15.32 -7.53 -5.04
N SER A 51 15.60 -7.26 -3.76
CA SER A 51 16.60 -8.00 -2.97
C SER A 51 16.11 -9.40 -2.60
N LYS A 52 16.94 -10.42 -2.84
CA LYS A 52 16.72 -11.81 -2.39
C LYS A 52 17.05 -12.04 -0.91
N ASP A 53 16.90 -11.01 -0.07
CA ASP A 53 17.17 -11.10 1.36
C ASP A 53 16.24 -12.13 2.02
N LYS A 54 16.80 -13.04 2.83
CA LYS A 54 16.03 -14.13 3.43
C LYS A 54 14.81 -13.65 4.21
N LYS A 55 14.93 -12.56 4.99
CA LYS A 55 13.82 -12.03 5.80
C LYS A 55 12.74 -11.35 4.95
N LEU A 56 13.12 -10.85 3.77
CA LEU A 56 12.19 -10.28 2.81
C LEU A 56 11.32 -11.39 2.22
N LEU A 57 11.95 -12.46 1.74
CA LEU A 57 11.26 -13.63 1.16
C LEU A 57 10.42 -14.40 2.19
N GLU A 58 10.91 -14.56 3.42
CA GLU A 58 10.13 -15.16 4.52
C GLU A 58 8.83 -14.42 4.84
N LYS A 59 8.74 -13.13 4.44
CA LYS A 59 7.56 -12.29 4.60
C LYS A 59 6.78 -12.12 3.30
N GLU A 60 7.16 -12.84 2.24
CA GLU A 60 6.53 -12.79 0.91
C GLU A 60 6.50 -11.37 0.30
N LEU A 61 7.44 -10.50 0.71
CA LEU A 61 7.51 -9.12 0.24
C LEU A 61 7.99 -9.00 -1.22
N ASP A 62 8.44 -10.11 -1.81
CA ASP A 62 8.73 -10.25 -3.22
C ASP A 62 7.47 -10.38 -4.10
N HIS A 63 6.29 -10.58 -3.50
CA HIS A 63 5.01 -10.49 -4.20
C HIS A 63 4.47 -9.06 -4.32
N CYS A 64 5.13 -8.07 -3.69
CA CYS A 64 4.75 -6.67 -3.81
C CYS A 64 4.78 -6.22 -5.29
N PRO A 65 3.73 -5.52 -5.80
CA PRO A 65 3.71 -5.04 -7.19
C PRO A 65 4.89 -4.12 -7.56
N SER A 66 5.45 -3.41 -6.59
CA SER A 66 6.59 -2.52 -6.77
C SER A 66 7.94 -3.18 -6.43
N TYR A 67 7.96 -4.49 -6.19
CA TYR A 67 9.20 -5.25 -6.00
C TYR A 67 10.08 -5.14 -7.25
N SER A 68 11.38 -4.88 -7.05
CA SER A 68 12.36 -4.70 -8.12
C SER A 68 12.16 -3.49 -9.06
N TYR A 69 11.25 -2.56 -8.74
CA TYR A 69 11.02 -1.34 -9.52
C TYR A 69 12.32 -0.54 -9.76
N TYR A 70 13.20 -0.47 -8.77
CA TYR A 70 14.54 0.13 -8.86
C TYR A 70 15.65 -0.91 -8.99
N SER A 71 15.42 -1.99 -9.74
CA SER A 71 16.40 -3.06 -9.94
C SER A 71 17.75 -2.58 -10.48
N GLN A 72 17.80 -1.45 -11.19
CA GLN A 72 19.03 -0.88 -11.76
C GLN A 72 19.78 0.06 -10.80
N LEU A 73 19.12 0.62 -9.79
CA LEU A 73 19.75 1.56 -8.84
C LEU A 73 20.44 0.83 -7.69
N SER A 74 21.49 1.40 -7.13
CA SER A 74 22.08 0.90 -5.88
C SER A 74 21.13 1.08 -4.70
N ILE A 75 21.33 0.31 -3.63
CA ILE A 75 20.55 0.48 -2.39
C ILE A 75 20.76 1.88 -1.81
N GLU A 76 21.95 2.47 -1.95
CA GLU A 76 22.22 3.82 -1.47
C GLU A 76 21.41 4.88 -2.22
N GLU A 77 21.36 4.81 -3.55
CA GLU A 77 20.54 5.70 -4.38
C GLU A 77 19.06 5.57 -4.04
N ILE A 78 18.55 4.34 -3.91
CA ILE A 78 17.16 4.10 -3.49
C ILE A 78 16.89 4.68 -2.10
N THR A 79 17.85 4.53 -1.17
CA THR A 79 17.70 5.08 0.19
C THR A 79 17.67 6.61 0.17
N LYS A 80 18.45 7.27 -0.69
CA LYS A 80 18.39 8.73 -0.88
C LYS A 80 17.02 9.19 -1.40
N ILE A 81 16.45 8.45 -2.35
CA ILE A 81 15.09 8.70 -2.86
C ILE A 81 14.04 8.54 -1.75
N ILE A 82 14.15 7.49 -0.93
CA ILE A 82 13.24 7.29 0.23
C ILE A 82 13.42 8.39 1.28
N ASP A 83 14.66 8.78 1.58
CA ASP A 83 14.93 9.86 2.54
C ASP A 83 14.39 11.21 2.02
N TRP A 84 14.39 11.44 0.70
CA TRP A 84 13.70 12.57 0.08
C TRP A 84 12.19 12.54 0.36
N MET A 85 11.55 11.36 0.22
CA MET A 85 10.12 11.17 0.54
C MET A 85 9.81 11.44 2.01
N ILE A 86 10.75 11.13 2.92
CA ILE A 86 10.62 11.43 4.35
C ILE A 86 10.73 12.93 4.60
N VAL A 87 11.78 13.58 4.07
CA VAL A 87 12.00 15.03 4.24
C VAL A 87 10.85 15.86 3.67
N HIS A 88 10.25 15.43 2.57
CA HIS A 88 9.13 16.12 1.92
C HIS A 88 7.75 15.66 2.41
N ASN A 89 7.73 14.99 3.56
CA ASN A 89 6.54 14.62 4.31
C ASN A 89 5.56 13.74 3.52
N TYR A 90 6.04 12.77 2.73
CA TYR A 90 5.22 11.69 2.18
C TYR A 90 5.31 10.43 3.05
N LEU A 91 6.48 10.17 3.63
CA LEU A 91 6.69 9.12 4.61
C LEU A 91 7.16 9.77 5.91
N ASP A 92 6.95 9.07 7.02
CA ASP A 92 7.50 9.46 8.31
C ASP A 92 8.04 8.23 9.03
N ILE A 93 8.77 8.45 10.12
CA ILE A 93 9.37 7.41 10.95
C ILE A 93 8.70 7.40 12.31
N ASN A 94 8.06 6.29 12.64
CA ASN A 94 7.52 6.03 13.97
C ASN A 94 8.30 4.93 14.69
N TYR A 95 8.57 5.13 15.98
CA TYR A 95 9.25 4.13 16.79
C TYR A 95 8.27 3.16 17.44
N ASN A 96 8.41 1.87 17.12
CA ASN A 96 7.83 0.79 17.93
C ASN A 96 8.92 0.17 18.79
N GLY A 97 8.87 0.47 20.09
CA GLY A 97 9.93 0.16 21.03
C GLY A 97 11.24 0.86 20.64
N ARG A 98 12.13 0.14 19.97
CA ARG A 98 13.45 0.65 19.54
C ARG A 98 13.61 0.78 18.05
N LEU A 99 12.69 0.21 17.27
CA LEU A 99 12.86 0.08 15.84
C LEU A 99 12.15 1.25 15.14
N PRO A 100 12.88 2.00 14.28
CA PRO A 100 12.25 3.00 13.42
C PRO A 100 11.51 2.29 12.29
N MET A 101 10.21 2.52 12.20
CA MET A 101 9.32 1.95 11.20
C MET A 101 8.83 3.04 10.27
N ILE A 102 8.70 2.73 8.98
CA ILE A 102 8.06 3.61 8.03
C ILE A 102 6.56 3.66 8.32
N ILE A 103 6.02 4.86 8.28
CA ILE A 103 4.58 5.14 8.30
C ILE A 103 4.26 6.13 7.18
N PHE A 104 2.98 6.19 6.79
CA PHE A 104 2.51 7.29 5.96
C PHE A 104 2.38 8.54 6.81
N SER A 105 2.83 9.67 6.27
CA SER A 105 2.34 10.97 6.74
C SER A 105 0.90 11.19 6.22
N GLU A 106 0.24 12.25 6.68
CA GLU A 106 -1.06 12.65 6.11
C GLU A 106 -0.97 12.92 4.60
N LYS A 107 0.02 13.72 4.17
CA LYS A 107 0.25 14.01 2.75
C LYS A 107 0.55 12.74 1.95
N GLY A 108 1.33 11.81 2.50
CA GLY A 108 1.60 10.53 1.88
C GLY A 108 0.38 9.66 1.72
N TRP A 109 -0.46 9.59 2.76
CA TRP A 109 -1.70 8.84 2.74
C TRP A 109 -2.69 9.40 1.72
N GLU A 110 -2.89 10.72 1.70
CA GLU A 110 -3.75 11.39 0.71
C GLU A 110 -3.25 11.18 -0.73
N THR A 111 -1.93 11.13 -0.91
CA THR A 111 -1.31 10.84 -2.20
C THR A 111 -1.50 9.38 -2.60
N TYR A 112 -1.30 8.43 -1.68
CA TYR A 112 -1.29 7.00 -1.97
C TYR A 112 -2.69 6.40 -2.17
N LYS A 113 -3.65 6.75 -1.30
CA LYS A 113 -4.94 6.06 -1.24
C LYS A 113 -5.72 6.03 -2.57
N PRO A 114 -5.72 7.07 -3.44
CA PRO A 114 -6.42 6.99 -4.72
C PRO A 114 -5.80 5.97 -5.67
N PHE A 115 -4.47 5.83 -5.67
CA PHE A 115 -3.79 4.84 -6.49
C PHE A 115 -4.11 3.41 -6.04
N TYR A 116 -4.18 3.18 -4.73
CA TYR A 116 -4.54 1.86 -4.23
C TYR A 116 -6.01 1.51 -4.51
N VAL A 117 -6.91 2.50 -4.43
CA VAL A 117 -8.31 2.33 -4.88
C VAL A 117 -8.36 1.91 -6.35
N ASP A 118 -7.53 2.49 -7.20
CA ASP A 118 -7.49 2.20 -8.63
C ASP A 118 -6.92 0.82 -8.93
N GLU A 119 -5.85 0.41 -8.22
CA GLU A 119 -5.31 -0.95 -8.26
C GLU A 119 -6.39 -1.97 -7.89
N LEU A 120 -7.05 -1.79 -6.74
CA LEU A 120 -8.12 -2.70 -6.28
C LEU A 120 -9.31 -2.71 -7.25
N TYR A 121 -9.70 -1.56 -7.79
CA TYR A 121 -10.77 -1.48 -8.79
C TYR A 121 -10.44 -2.33 -10.02
N ASN A 122 -9.22 -2.22 -10.55
CA ASN A 122 -8.75 -2.99 -11.70
C ASN A 122 -8.62 -4.49 -11.37
N ASN A 123 -8.18 -4.84 -10.16
CA ASN A 123 -8.13 -6.23 -9.70
C ASN A 123 -9.52 -6.85 -9.64
N ILE A 124 -10.52 -6.11 -9.14
CA ILE A 124 -11.92 -6.58 -9.12
C ILE A 124 -12.47 -6.67 -10.55
N LEU A 125 -12.15 -5.73 -11.42
CA LEU A 125 -12.61 -5.75 -12.81
C LEU A 125 -12.15 -7.00 -13.56
N ASN A 126 -10.94 -7.47 -13.26
CA ASN A 126 -10.32 -8.65 -13.88
C ASN A 126 -10.43 -9.92 -13.01
N VAL A 127 -11.29 -9.91 -11.99
CA VAL A 127 -11.39 -11.03 -11.04
C VAL A 127 -11.94 -12.28 -11.71
N ASN A 128 -11.31 -13.43 -11.44
CA ASN A 128 -11.79 -14.75 -11.83
C ASN A 128 -11.94 -15.64 -10.58
N GLU A 129 -12.46 -16.87 -10.75
CA GLU A 129 -12.74 -17.75 -9.62
C GLU A 129 -11.50 -18.14 -8.81
N ALA A 130 -10.33 -18.24 -9.44
CA ALA A 130 -9.10 -18.64 -8.77
C ALA A 130 -8.60 -17.55 -7.79
N ILE A 131 -8.64 -16.28 -8.20
CA ILE A 131 -8.11 -15.16 -7.39
C ILE A 131 -9.19 -14.45 -6.54
N CYS A 132 -10.45 -14.84 -6.69
CA CYS A 132 -11.56 -14.14 -6.04
C CYS A 132 -11.50 -14.20 -4.52
N ASN A 133 -11.09 -15.33 -3.94
CA ASN A 133 -10.99 -15.48 -2.49
C ASN A 133 -9.82 -14.67 -1.93
N ASP A 134 -8.67 -14.71 -2.59
CA ASP A 134 -7.48 -13.96 -2.17
C ASP A 134 -7.73 -12.46 -2.17
N LEU A 135 -8.41 -11.95 -3.21
CA LEU A 135 -8.82 -10.55 -3.28
C LEU A 135 -9.81 -10.17 -2.16
N ILE A 136 -10.71 -11.08 -1.76
CA ILE A 136 -11.60 -10.86 -0.62
C ILE A 136 -10.81 -10.81 0.70
N GLU A 137 -9.83 -11.70 0.90
CA GLU A 137 -8.97 -11.66 2.09
C GLU A 137 -8.14 -10.37 2.14
N GLN A 138 -7.60 -9.93 1.00
CA GLN A 138 -6.92 -8.63 0.89
C GLN A 138 -7.85 -7.47 1.30
N LEU A 139 -9.10 -7.45 0.80
CA LEU A 139 -10.08 -6.41 1.11
C LEU A 139 -10.50 -6.37 2.58
N LYS A 140 -10.47 -7.51 3.29
CA LYS A 140 -10.73 -7.56 4.74
C LYS A 140 -9.67 -6.84 5.56
N LEU A 141 -8.42 -6.93 5.13
CA LEU A 141 -7.26 -6.29 5.76
C LEU A 141 -7.05 -4.85 5.31
N THR A 142 -7.66 -4.47 4.19
CA THR A 142 -7.54 -3.13 3.60
C THR A 142 -8.12 -2.05 4.50
N ASN A 143 -7.44 -0.89 4.55
CA ASN A 143 -7.90 0.27 5.30
C ASN A 143 -9.36 0.64 4.94
N ARG A 144 -10.16 0.93 5.97
CA ARG A 144 -11.60 1.19 5.82
C ARG A 144 -11.91 2.38 4.91
N GLU A 145 -11.05 3.38 4.90
CA GLU A 145 -11.20 4.55 4.01
C GLU A 145 -11.03 4.16 2.54
N VAL A 146 -10.00 3.37 2.23
CA VAL A 146 -9.77 2.82 0.88
C VAL A 146 -10.97 1.96 0.45
N VAL A 147 -11.46 1.07 1.32
CA VAL A 147 -12.68 0.27 1.05
C VAL A 147 -13.89 1.16 0.74
N LYS A 148 -14.07 2.25 1.49
CA LYS A 148 -15.18 3.19 1.26
C LYS A 148 -15.04 3.89 -0.09
N LEU A 149 -13.85 4.40 -0.43
CA LEU A 149 -13.56 5.06 -1.70
C LEU A 149 -13.73 4.10 -2.89
N LEU A 150 -13.26 2.87 -2.75
CA LEU A 150 -13.42 1.80 -3.74
C LEU A 150 -14.90 1.51 -4.03
N LEU A 151 -15.72 1.33 -2.98
CA LEU A 151 -17.16 1.07 -3.15
C LEU A 151 -17.90 2.27 -3.76
N LEU A 152 -17.48 3.50 -3.45
CA LEU A 152 -18.01 4.70 -4.09
C LEU A 152 -17.66 4.72 -5.58
N LYS A 153 -16.41 4.42 -5.95
CA LYS A 153 -15.95 4.32 -7.34
C LYS A 153 -16.71 3.24 -8.11
N ILE A 154 -16.82 2.04 -7.55
CA ILE A 154 -17.58 0.92 -8.14
C ILE A 154 -19.04 1.31 -8.35
N GLY A 155 -19.72 1.83 -7.33
CA GLY A 155 -21.12 2.24 -7.44
C GLY A 155 -21.35 3.36 -8.47
N GLY A 156 -20.37 4.22 -8.70
CA GLY A 156 -20.41 5.27 -9.73
C GLY A 156 -20.13 4.79 -11.15
N SER A 157 -19.48 3.63 -11.32
CA SER A 157 -19.07 3.09 -12.63
C SER A 157 -20.25 2.64 -13.51
N LYS A 158 -21.41 2.37 -12.92
CA LYS A 158 -22.58 1.75 -13.56
C LYS A 158 -22.31 0.37 -14.22
N ASN A 159 -21.17 -0.25 -13.94
CA ASN A 159 -20.84 -1.58 -14.45
C ASN A 159 -21.46 -2.67 -13.56
N ILE A 160 -22.58 -3.24 -14.01
CA ILE A 160 -23.29 -4.31 -13.28
C ILE A 160 -22.47 -5.59 -13.12
N GLY A 161 -21.37 -5.77 -13.87
CA GLY A 161 -20.45 -6.92 -13.75
C GLY A 161 -19.85 -7.06 -12.35
N PHE A 162 -19.73 -5.96 -11.60
CA PHE A 162 -19.24 -5.97 -10.22
C PHE A 162 -20.20 -6.69 -9.24
N ILE A 163 -21.48 -6.81 -9.55
CA ILE A 163 -22.50 -7.31 -8.61
C ILE A 163 -22.19 -8.74 -8.13
N ARG A 164 -21.70 -9.62 -9.01
CA ARG A 164 -21.36 -11.01 -8.64
C ARG A 164 -20.27 -11.03 -7.56
N PHE A 165 -19.19 -10.27 -7.76
CA PHE A 165 -18.11 -10.15 -6.80
C PHE A 165 -18.58 -9.51 -5.49
N LEU A 166 -19.29 -8.37 -5.57
CA LEU A 166 -19.79 -7.65 -4.40
C LEU A 166 -20.71 -8.51 -3.53
N ASN A 167 -21.60 -9.31 -4.13
CA ASN A 167 -22.44 -10.24 -3.37
C ASN A 167 -21.60 -11.26 -2.60
N LYS A 168 -20.61 -11.87 -3.27
CA LYS A 168 -19.73 -12.87 -2.62
C LYS A 168 -18.92 -12.25 -1.48
N TRP A 169 -18.34 -11.06 -1.71
CA TRP A 169 -17.61 -10.32 -0.68
C TRP A 169 -18.53 -9.96 0.51
N GLY A 170 -19.74 -9.47 0.24
CA GLY A 170 -20.69 -9.08 1.28
C GLY A 170 -21.12 -10.20 2.25
N LEU A 171 -21.03 -11.47 1.84
CA LEU A 171 -21.38 -12.63 2.67
C LEU A 171 -20.42 -12.82 3.84
N VAL A 172 -19.14 -12.51 3.67
CA VAL A 172 -18.08 -12.74 4.67
C VAL A 172 -17.69 -11.47 5.43
N GLU A 173 -18.34 -10.36 5.13
CA GLU A 173 -18.03 -9.06 5.70
C GLU A 173 -18.87 -8.72 6.94
N VAL A 174 -18.32 -7.83 7.76
CA VAL A 174 -19.03 -7.28 8.92
C VAL A 174 -20.19 -6.37 8.49
N LYS A 175 -21.20 -6.23 9.36
CA LYS A 175 -22.44 -5.49 9.07
C LYS A 175 -22.22 -4.11 8.45
N LYS A 176 -21.25 -3.34 8.96
CA LYS A 176 -20.93 -1.98 8.46
C LYS A 176 -20.44 -1.99 7.01
N VAL A 177 -19.62 -2.96 6.63
CA VAL A 177 -19.05 -3.08 5.28
C VAL A 177 -20.10 -3.64 4.33
N ARG A 178 -20.82 -4.66 4.76
CA ARG A 178 -21.96 -5.20 4.01
C ARG A 178 -22.98 -4.13 3.66
N TYR A 179 -23.27 -3.19 4.57
CA TYR A 179 -24.13 -2.05 4.28
C TYR A 179 -23.58 -1.16 3.14
N MET A 180 -22.28 -0.86 3.15
CA MET A 180 -21.64 -0.09 2.08
C MET A 180 -21.67 -0.85 0.73
N ILE A 181 -21.39 -2.15 0.76
CA ILE A 181 -21.48 -3.04 -0.41
C ILE A 181 -22.88 -3.03 -1.00
N ASN A 182 -23.91 -3.22 -0.16
CA ASN A 182 -25.30 -3.18 -0.58
C ASN A 182 -25.67 -1.83 -1.20
N GLY A 183 -25.17 -0.72 -0.64
CA GLY A 183 -25.34 0.61 -1.21
C GLY A 183 -24.72 0.75 -2.61
N ALA A 184 -23.52 0.19 -2.82
CA ALA A 184 -22.89 0.15 -4.14
C ALA A 184 -23.70 -0.70 -5.13
N ILE A 185 -24.17 -1.88 -4.72
CA ILE A 185 -25.04 -2.74 -5.54
C ILE A 185 -26.34 -2.02 -5.93
N SER A 186 -26.99 -1.32 -5.00
CA SER A 186 -28.20 -0.57 -5.28
C SER A 186 -27.98 0.50 -6.35
N LYS A 187 -26.85 1.23 -6.29
CA LYS A 187 -26.47 2.22 -7.32
C LYS A 187 -26.21 1.59 -8.69
N LEU A 188 -25.61 0.39 -8.71
CA LEU A 188 -25.38 -0.35 -9.96
C LEU A 188 -26.68 -0.86 -10.57
N LYS A 189 -27.69 -1.19 -9.75
CA LYS A 189 -29.00 -1.66 -10.21
C LYS A 189 -29.96 -0.54 -10.61
N SER A 190 -29.70 0.70 -10.19
CA SER A 190 -30.48 1.88 -10.58
C SER A 190 -30.03 2.48 -11.93
N VAL A 191 -29.35 1.68 -12.75
CA VAL A 191 -28.84 2.05 -14.08
C VAL A 191 -29.86 1.70 -15.15
#